data_AF-A0A9D4N8B2-F1
#
_entry.id   AF-A0A9D4N8B2-F1
#
_cell.length_a   1.000
_cell.length_b   1.000
_cell.length_c   1.000
_cell.angle_alpha   90.00
_cell.angle_beta   90.00
_cell.angle_gamma   90.00
#
_symmetry.space_group_name_H-M   'P 1'
#
loop_
_entity.id
_entity.type
_entity.pdbx_description
1 polymer ?
#
loop_
_entity_poly.entity_id
_entity_poly.type
_entity_poly.pdbx_seq_one_letter_code
_entity_poly.pdbx_strand_id
1 'polypeptide(L)'
;MNMPQVDTYGTQQPIALLKLLLERGGCYDRGKDLNWKNMRDIGYIAAMGKAGGGRNETDPRFVSLFSVFNMTFPSEESLFLIYNSILSGHCPGHVWGHSRHCVHYHQDDYGSLQ
;
A
#
# COMPACT_ATOMS: atom_id res chain seq x y z
N MET A 1 7.36 6.14 2.87
CA MET A 1 8.78 5.83 3.15
C MET A 1 9.69 7.06 3.12
N ASN A 2 9.58 7.92 2.10
CA ASN A 2 10.61 8.91 1.73
C ASN A 2 10.31 10.38 2.09
N MET A 3 9.55 10.58 3.16
CA MET A 3 9.25 11.90 3.72
C MET A 3 10.15 12.33 4.92
N PRO A 4 10.87 11.43 5.63
CA PRO A 4 11.75 11.87 6.71
C PRO A 4 12.74 12.95 6.27
N GLN A 5 13.00 13.90 7.17
CA GLN A 5 13.96 14.97 6.94
C GLN A 5 15.35 14.37 6.72
N VAL A 6 16.05 14.88 5.70
CA VAL A 6 17.42 14.50 5.40
C VAL A 6 18.35 15.33 6.27
N ASP A 7 19.35 14.67 6.87
CA ASP A 7 20.42 15.34 7.59
C ASP A 7 21.37 16.07 6.63
N THR A 8 22.20 16.95 7.17
CA THR A 8 23.30 17.67 6.50
C THR A 8 24.19 16.78 5.64
N TYR A 9 24.35 15.50 6.00
CA TYR A 9 25.16 14.53 5.27
C TYR A 9 24.38 13.69 4.23
N GLY A 10 23.13 14.05 3.92
CA GLY A 10 22.33 13.33 2.92
C GLY A 10 21.74 12.01 3.43
N THR A 11 21.75 11.77 4.74
CA THR A 11 21.24 10.53 5.34
C THR A 11 19.89 10.74 6.02
N GLN A 12 19.13 9.65 6.18
CA GLN A 12 17.86 9.65 6.91
C GLN A 12 17.97 8.63 8.05
N GLN A 13 18.14 9.10 9.29
CA GLN A 13 18.33 8.25 10.47
C GLN A 13 17.20 7.22 10.67
N PRO A 14 15.91 7.55 10.42
CA PRO A 14 14.83 6.56 10.49
C PRO A 14 15.00 5.42 9.48
N ILE A 15 15.51 5.70 8.28
CA ILE A 15 15.73 4.68 7.24
C ILE A 15 16.90 3.77 7.63
N ALA A 16 17.96 4.34 8.21
CA ALA A 16 19.08 3.56 8.73
C ALA A 16 18.65 2.60 9.87
N LEU A 17 17.74 3.04 10.74
CA LEU A 17 17.17 2.19 11.78
C LEU A 17 16.33 1.04 11.19
N LEU A 18 15.48 1.34 10.20
CA LEU A 18 14.68 0.32 9.53
C LEU A 18 15.56 -0.67 8.76
N LYS A 19 16.64 -0.20 8.14
CA LYS A 19 17.65 -1.05 7.51
C LYS A 19 18.24 -2.03 8.51
N LEU A 20 18.69 -1.53 9.67
CA LEU A 20 19.22 -2.36 10.75
C LEU A 20 18.19 -3.41 11.19
N LEU A 21 16.93 -3.00 11.32
CA LEU A 21 15.84 -3.86 11.74
C LEU A 21 15.62 -5.03 10.76
N LEU A 22 15.58 -4.73 9.46
CA LEU A 22 15.41 -5.73 8.40
C LEU A 22 16.61 -6.66 8.27
N GLU A 23 17.83 -6.12 8.33
CA GLU A 23 19.05 -6.91 8.16
C GLU A 23 19.33 -7.84 9.35
N ARG A 24 19.04 -7.39 10.56
CA ARG A 24 19.42 -8.12 11.79
C ARG A 24 18.23 -8.72 12.56
N GLY A 25 17.00 -8.41 12.18
CA GLY A 25 15.80 -8.91 12.86
C GLY A 25 15.64 -8.38 14.28
N GLY A 26 16.08 -7.15 14.56
CA GLY A 26 15.98 -6.57 15.90
C GLY A 26 16.56 -5.16 16.02
N CYS A 27 16.50 -4.61 17.22
CA CYS A 27 17.07 -3.30 17.55
C CYS A 27 17.66 -3.27 18.96
N TYR A 28 18.54 -2.30 19.23
CA TYR A 28 19.08 -2.08 20.56
C TYR A 28 18.15 -1.24 21.41
N ASP A 29 17.99 -1.62 22.68
CA ASP A 29 17.26 -0.81 23.66
C ASP A 29 18.09 0.42 24.07
N ARG A 30 17.41 1.54 24.35
CA ARG A 30 18.05 2.79 24.81
C ARG A 30 18.28 2.84 26.32
N GLY A 31 18.05 1.73 27.03
CA GLY A 31 18.34 1.58 28.46
C GLY A 31 19.84 1.49 28.75
N LYS A 32 20.21 1.43 30.05
CA LYS A 32 21.62 1.44 30.50
C LYS A 32 22.46 0.30 29.91
N ASP A 33 21.85 -0.86 29.67
CA ASP A 33 22.57 -2.09 29.31
C ASP A 33 22.62 -2.38 27.81
N LEU A 34 22.05 -1.51 26.95
CA LEU A 34 22.05 -1.66 25.47
C LEU A 34 21.65 -3.08 25.00
N ASN A 35 20.63 -3.66 25.63
CA ASN A 35 20.21 -5.02 25.32
C ASN A 35 19.62 -5.13 23.90
N TRP A 36 20.00 -6.19 23.19
CA TRP A 36 19.45 -6.50 21.87
C TRP A 36 18.04 -7.07 21.99
N LYS A 37 17.06 -6.40 21.37
CA LYS A 37 15.67 -6.86 21.26
C LYS A 37 15.48 -7.54 19.92
N ASN A 38 15.32 -8.87 19.96
CA ASN A 38 15.01 -9.67 18.79
C ASN A 38 13.51 -9.59 18.48
N MET A 39 13.16 -9.32 17.23
CA MET A 39 11.78 -9.28 16.74
C MET A 39 11.49 -10.54 15.93
N ARG A 40 10.45 -11.28 16.33
CA ARG A 40 10.01 -12.52 15.68
C ARG A 40 8.62 -12.37 15.11
N ASP A 41 8.33 -13.13 14.07
CA ASP A 41 7.01 -13.21 13.42
C ASP A 41 6.49 -11.87 12.89
N ILE A 42 7.36 -11.09 12.24
CA ILE A 42 7.01 -9.80 11.61
C ILE A 42 7.19 -9.87 10.09
N GLY A 43 6.18 -9.43 9.34
CA GLY A 43 6.26 -9.14 7.91
C GLY A 43 6.41 -7.65 7.64
N TYR A 44 7.22 -7.27 6.64
CA TYR A 44 7.48 -5.88 6.29
C TYR A 44 6.87 -5.55 4.92
N ILE A 45 6.03 -4.51 4.88
CA ILE A 45 5.47 -3.94 3.66
C ILE A 45 5.71 -2.44 3.72
N ALA A 46 6.19 -1.86 2.62
CA ALA A 46 6.49 -0.44 2.53
C ALA A 46 5.94 0.15 1.23
N ALA A 47 5.55 1.42 1.29
CA ALA A 47 5.13 2.20 0.14
C ALA A 47 5.84 3.56 0.11
N MET A 48 6.17 4.01 -1.08
CA MET A 48 6.83 5.29 -1.32
C MET A 48 6.35 5.93 -2.61
N GLY A 49 6.32 7.25 -2.62
CA GLY A 49 6.05 8.02 -3.83
C GLY A 49 7.34 8.28 -4.61
N LYS A 50 7.20 8.61 -5.89
CA LYS A 50 8.32 9.12 -6.70
C LYS A 50 8.97 10.33 -6.02
N ALA A 51 10.29 10.43 -6.09
CA ALA A 51 11.04 11.56 -5.55
C ALA A 51 10.58 12.88 -6.20
N GLY A 52 10.53 13.95 -5.40
CA GLY A 52 10.04 15.27 -5.81
C GLY A 52 8.89 15.79 -4.94
N GLY A 53 8.63 17.10 -5.02
CA GLY A 53 7.53 17.76 -4.29
C GLY A 53 7.60 17.58 -2.76
N GLY A 54 8.80 17.64 -2.18
CA GLY A 54 9.03 17.41 -0.74
C GLY A 54 9.27 15.95 -0.35
N ARG A 55 9.29 15.02 -1.31
CA ARG A 55 9.69 13.64 -1.11
C ARG A 55 11.16 13.44 -1.49
N ASN A 56 11.93 12.87 -0.58
CA ASN A 56 13.36 12.64 -0.73
C ASN A 56 13.66 11.36 -1.50
N GLU A 57 14.88 11.21 -1.99
CA GLU A 57 15.37 9.92 -2.47
C GLU A 57 15.68 9.00 -1.28
N THR A 58 15.52 7.69 -1.48
CA THR A 58 15.81 6.68 -0.45
C THR A 58 17.13 5.98 -0.76
N ASP A 59 17.91 5.63 0.26
CA ASP A 59 19.19 4.92 0.07
C ASP A 59 18.98 3.63 -0.75
N PRO A 60 19.67 3.46 -1.89
CA PRO A 60 19.60 2.25 -2.70
C PRO A 60 19.86 0.96 -1.91
N ARG A 61 20.70 1.01 -0.86
CA ARG A 61 21.00 -0.14 0.02
C ARG A 61 19.80 -0.59 0.83
N PHE A 62 18.89 0.32 1.16
CA PHE A 62 17.65 -0.03 1.83
C PHE A 62 16.65 -0.61 0.82
N VAL A 63 16.56 0.01 -0.36
CA VAL A 63 15.66 -0.40 -1.43
C VAL A 63 15.99 -1.83 -1.91
N SER A 64 17.27 -2.21 -1.96
CA SER A 64 17.70 -3.56 -2.35
C SER A 64 17.25 -4.68 -1.40
N LEU A 65 16.78 -4.36 -0.19
CA LEU A 65 16.22 -5.34 0.75
C LEU A 65 14.77 -5.72 0.40
N PHE A 66 14.13 -5.01 -0.54
CA PHE A 66 12.74 -5.21 -0.92
C PHE A 66 12.62 -5.61 -2.39
N SER A 67 11.53 -6.31 -2.70
CA SER A 67 11.03 -6.39 -4.08
C SER A 67 10.18 -5.13 -4.35
N VAL A 68 10.59 -4.32 -5.33
CA VAL A 68 9.98 -3.02 -5.62
C VAL A 68 9.15 -3.11 -6.89
N PHE A 69 7.90 -2.67 -6.80
CA PHE A 69 6.98 -2.56 -7.93
C PHE A 69 6.58 -1.10 -8.14
N ASN A 70 6.54 -0.67 -9.40
CA ASN A 70 6.05 0.65 -9.78
C ASN A 70 4.58 0.57 -10.17
N MET A 71 3.71 1.25 -9.41
CA MET A 71 2.28 1.35 -9.72
C MET A 71 2.03 2.62 -10.54
N THR A 72 1.62 2.45 -11.79
CA THR A 72 1.20 3.55 -12.66
C THR A 72 -0.25 3.91 -12.40
N PHE A 73 -0.66 5.11 -12.82
CA PHE A 73 -2.05 5.51 -12.77
C PHE A 73 -2.91 4.58 -13.65
N PRO A 74 -4.13 4.19 -13.21
CA PRO A 74 -5.01 3.33 -13.99
C PRO A 74 -5.50 4.02 -15.28
N SER A 75 -5.93 3.22 -16.26
CA SER A 75 -6.52 3.72 -17.50
C SER A 75 -7.87 4.42 -17.27
N GLU A 76 -8.24 5.33 -18.16
CA GLU A 76 -9.54 6.03 -18.09
C GLU A 76 -10.73 5.05 -18.13
N GLU A 77 -10.63 3.98 -18.92
CA GLU A 77 -11.65 2.92 -18.95
C GLU A 77 -11.82 2.26 -17.57
N SER A 78 -10.71 1.94 -16.90
CA SER A 78 -10.75 1.36 -15.55
C SER A 78 -11.36 2.34 -14.54
N LEU A 79 -11.04 3.62 -14.66
CA LEU A 79 -11.61 4.67 -13.80
C LEU A 79 -13.13 4.78 -14.02
N PHE A 80 -13.58 4.80 -15.27
CA PHE A 80 -15.00 4.87 -15.59
C PHE A 80 -15.75 3.65 -15.04
N LEU A 81 -15.18 2.45 -15.17
CA LEU A 81 -15.73 1.23 -14.58
C LEU A 81 -15.82 1.31 -13.05
N ILE A 82 -14.73 1.73 -12.37
CA ILE A 82 -14.72 1.88 -10.91
C ILE A 82 -15.77 2.88 -10.46
N TYR A 83 -15.80 4.08 -11.04
CA TYR A 83 -16.76 5.11 -10.64
C TYR A 83 -18.21 4.71 -10.93
N ASN A 84 -18.48 4.11 -12.09
CA ASN A 84 -19.83 3.62 -12.39
C ASN A 84 -20.27 2.46 -11.50
N SER A 85 -19.37 1.57 -11.10
CA SER A 85 -19.71 0.48 -10.17
C SER A 85 -20.15 1.01 -8.81
N ILE A 86 -19.52 2.09 -8.33
CA ILE A 86 -19.90 2.76 -7.08
C ILE A 86 -21.23 3.48 -7.26
N LEU A 87 -21.40 4.22 -8.36
CA LEU A 87 -22.64 4.98 -8.63
C LEU A 87 -23.84 4.07 -8.84
N SER A 88 -23.69 2.96 -9.57
CA SER A 88 -24.78 2.00 -9.81
C SER A 88 -25.19 1.26 -8.54
N GLY A 89 -24.25 0.98 -7.63
CA GLY A 89 -24.53 0.39 -6.33
C GLY A 89 -25.30 1.32 -5.38
N HIS A 90 -25.02 2.64 -5.42
CA HIS A 90 -25.67 3.61 -4.54
C HIS A 90 -26.94 4.26 -5.12
N CYS A 91 -27.05 4.32 -6.44
CA CYS A 91 -28.21 4.89 -7.15
C CYS A 91 -28.81 3.86 -8.12
N PRO A 92 -29.57 2.86 -7.62
CA PRO A 92 -30.12 1.77 -8.44
C PRO A 92 -31.21 2.20 -9.46
N GLY A 93 -31.38 3.50 -9.72
CA GLY A 93 -32.40 4.05 -10.62
C GLY A 93 -31.89 5.02 -11.70
N HIS A 94 -30.58 5.27 -11.81
CA HIS A 94 -30.06 6.19 -12.84
C HIS A 94 -29.11 5.46 -13.81
N VAL A 95 -29.68 4.95 -14.90
CA VAL A 95 -28.94 4.40 -16.04
C VAL A 95 -28.38 5.54 -16.90
N TRP A 96 -27.09 5.86 -16.73
CA TRP A 96 -26.36 6.65 -17.72
C TRP A 96 -25.90 5.70 -18.85
N GLY A 97 -26.43 5.93 -20.04
CA GLY A 97 -26.53 4.92 -21.09
C GLY A 97 -25.23 4.43 -21.74
N HIS A 98 -25.12 3.10 -21.85
CA HIS A 98 -25.08 2.45 -23.15
C HIS A 98 -25.78 1.07 -23.08
N SER A 99 -26.42 0.72 -24.19
CA SER A 99 -27.44 -0.31 -24.39
C SER A 99 -27.19 -1.68 -23.74
N ARG A 100 -28.19 -2.12 -22.95
CA ARG A 100 -28.73 -3.49 -22.77
C ARG A 100 -27.74 -4.68 -22.85
N HIS A 101 -27.37 -5.17 -21.68
CA HIS A 101 -27.47 -6.60 -21.39
C HIS A 101 -27.84 -6.79 -19.92
N CYS A 102 -29.12 -7.04 -19.66
CA CYS A 102 -29.59 -7.49 -18.35
C CYS A 102 -29.01 -8.89 -18.13
N VAL A 103 -27.91 -8.98 -17.38
CA VAL A 103 -27.47 -10.24 -16.81
C VAL A 103 -28.43 -10.50 -15.65
N HIS A 104 -29.42 -11.37 -15.89
CA HIS A 104 -30.27 -11.91 -14.84
C HIS A 104 -29.36 -12.60 -13.82
N TYR A 105 -29.23 -12.02 -12.62
CA TYR A 105 -28.78 -12.78 -11.47
C TYR A 105 -29.89 -13.77 -11.15
N HIS A 106 -29.61 -15.04 -11.42
CA HIS A 106 -30.43 -16.16 -10.97
C HIS A 106 -30.40 -16.11 -9.44
N GLN A 107 -31.56 -15.89 -8.84
CA GLN A 107 -31.74 -15.91 -7.40
C GLN A 107 -31.69 -17.37 -6.97
N ASP A 108 -30.59 -17.79 -6.36
CA ASP A 108 -30.47 -19.12 -5.77
C ASP A 108 -31.51 -19.26 -4.65
N ASP A 109 -32.50 -20.12 -4.88
CA ASP A 109 -33.55 -20.52 -3.95
C ASP A 109 -32.94 -21.24 -2.74
N TYR A 110 -32.82 -20.53 -1.62
CA TYR A 110 -32.75 -21.14 -0.28
C TYR A 110 -34.14 -21.16 0.37
N GLY A 111 -34.80 -22.30 0.17
CA GLY A 111 -35.84 -23.00 0.91
C GLY A 111 -36.75 -22.30 1.94
N SER A 112 -38.01 -22.71 1.97
CA SER A 112 -38.74 -23.14 3.18
C SER A 112 -40.16 -23.63 2.88
N LEU A 113 -40.41 -24.90 3.24
CA LEU A 113 -41.58 -25.37 4.01
C LEU A 113 -43.00 -25.04 3.51
N GLN A 114 -43.61 -25.94 2.74
CA GLN A 114 -44.77 -26.80 3.14
C GLN A 114 -45.22 -27.66 1.97
#